data_AF-A0A9X2JKW8-F1
#
_entry.id   AF-A0A9X2JKW8-F1
#
_cell.length_a   1.000
_cell.length_b   1.000
_cell.length_c   1.000
_cell.angle_alpha   90.00
_cell.angle_beta   90.00
_cell.angle_gamma   90.00
#
_symmetry.space_group_name_H-M   'P 1'
#
loop_
_entity.id
_entity.type
_entity.pdbx_description
1 polymer ?
#
loop_
_entity_poly.entity_id
_entity_poly.type
_entity_poly.pdbx_seq_one_letter_code
_entity_poly.pdbx_strand_id
1 'polypeptide(L)'
;MSDDPLEQQQELAESSLALLFETYDQAIERGMKSPVVILVDCEDEIGGQIARAWLGDDAVDDAIANNPNDETTVYARAEGWRECKREVPNTFEYLTPVFAEGPPEDGFLVVSVTAGGASALTVPMDARE
;
A
#
# COMPACT_ATOMS: atom_id res chain seq x y z
N MET A 1 11.74 7.30 15.35
CA MET A 1 11.62 7.06 13.91
C MET A 1 12.89 6.37 13.51
N SER A 2 12.77 5.11 13.10
CA SER A 2 13.91 4.30 12.71
C SER A 2 14.44 4.79 11.35
N ASP A 3 15.76 4.93 11.21
CA ASP A 3 16.39 5.37 9.96
C ASP A 3 16.40 4.27 8.87
N ASP A 4 15.88 3.07 9.16
CA ASP A 4 15.82 1.96 8.23
C ASP A 4 14.56 2.03 7.34
N PRO A 5 14.69 2.08 6.00
CA PRO A 5 13.56 2.16 5.09
C PRO A 5 12.58 0.99 5.20
N LEU A 6 13.07 -0.23 5.45
CA LEU A 6 12.21 -1.42 5.55
C LEU A 6 11.40 -1.39 6.83
N GLU A 7 11.99 -0.92 7.93
CA GLU A 7 11.30 -0.75 9.21
C GLU A 7 10.17 0.26 9.06
N GLN A 8 10.42 1.42 8.44
CA GLN A 8 9.37 2.42 8.17
C GLN A 8 8.23 1.87 7.31
N GLN A 9 8.54 1.07 6.28
CA GLN A 9 7.52 0.48 5.41
C GLN A 9 6.67 -0.59 6.13
N GLN A 10 7.29 -1.34 7.06
CA GLN A 10 6.59 -2.29 7.93
C GLN A 10 5.74 -1.57 8.97
N GLU A 11 6.29 -0.58 9.68
CA GLU A 11 5.57 0.25 10.65
C GLU A 11 4.35 0.92 10.01
N LEU A 12 4.48 1.40 8.77
CA LEU A 12 3.36 1.97 8.01
C LEU A 12 2.27 0.94 7.75
N ALA A 13 2.64 -0.28 7.37
CA ALA A 13 1.68 -1.36 7.13
C ALA A 13 0.97 -1.78 8.43
N GLU A 14 1.72 -1.95 9.51
CA GLU A 14 1.20 -2.40 10.81
C GLU A 14 0.27 -1.37 11.44
N SER A 15 0.65 -0.09 11.43
CA SER A 15 -0.20 1.01 11.90
C SER A 15 -1.46 1.20 11.05
N SER A 16 -1.43 0.76 9.79
CA SER A 16 -2.55 0.89 8.84
C SER A 16 -3.37 -0.39 8.66
N LEU A 17 -3.21 -1.42 9.51
CA LEU A 17 -3.89 -2.72 9.35
C LEU A 17 -5.41 -2.60 9.13
N ALA A 18 -6.09 -1.74 9.89
CA ALA A 18 -7.53 -1.52 9.74
C ALA A 18 -7.90 -1.00 8.33
N LEU A 19 -7.13 -0.04 7.81
CA LEU A 19 -7.30 0.52 6.47
C LEU A 19 -6.98 -0.51 5.38
N LEU A 20 -5.95 -1.35 5.59
CA LEU A 20 -5.58 -2.42 4.67
C LEU A 20 -6.70 -3.45 4.52
N PHE A 21 -7.28 -3.91 5.64
CA PHE A 21 -8.43 -4.82 5.62
C PHE A 21 -9.67 -4.17 5.01
N GLU A 22 -9.99 -2.92 5.35
CA GLU A 22 -11.14 -2.21 4.76
C GLU A 22 -10.99 -2.12 3.23
N THR A 23 -9.80 -1.76 2.75
CA THR A 23 -9.50 -1.63 1.32
C THR A 23 -9.57 -2.98 0.60
N TYR A 24 -9.04 -4.03 1.23
CA TYR A 24 -9.13 -5.40 0.73
C TYR A 24 -10.58 -5.86 0.62
N ASP A 25 -11.37 -5.71 1.68
CA ASP A 25 -12.77 -6.14 1.73
C ASP A 25 -13.60 -5.43 0.66
N GLN A 26 -13.46 -4.11 0.51
CA GLN A 26 -14.13 -3.36 -0.54
C GLN A 26 -13.78 -3.86 -1.94
N ALA A 27 -12.55 -4.31 -2.17
CA ALA A 27 -12.13 -4.87 -3.45
C ALA A 27 -12.81 -6.23 -3.72
N ILE A 28 -12.88 -7.08 -2.71
CA ILE A 28 -13.58 -8.37 -2.76
C ILE A 28 -15.07 -8.16 -3.02
N GLU A 29 -15.72 -7.22 -2.31
CA GLU A 29 -17.13 -6.88 -2.50
C GLU A 29 -17.43 -6.39 -3.93
N ARG A 30 -16.47 -5.71 -4.56
CA ARG A 30 -16.54 -5.28 -5.97
C ARG A 30 -16.23 -6.40 -6.97
N GLY A 31 -15.93 -7.61 -6.50
CA GLY A 31 -15.64 -8.78 -7.32
C GLY A 31 -14.21 -8.84 -7.86
N MET A 32 -13.28 -8.08 -7.27
CA MET A 32 -11.86 -8.17 -7.63
C MET A 32 -11.30 -9.54 -7.25
N LYS A 33 -10.58 -10.18 -8.18
CA LYS A 33 -9.93 -11.47 -7.93
C LYS A 33 -8.48 -11.24 -7.52
N SER A 34 -8.09 -11.80 -6.38
CA SER A 34 -6.72 -11.71 -5.85
C SER A 34 -6.23 -10.25 -5.76
N PRO A 35 -6.89 -9.40 -4.94
CA PRO A 35 -6.48 -8.02 -4.78
C PRO A 35 -5.11 -7.94 -4.08
N VAL A 36 -4.33 -6.96 -4.51
CA VAL A 36 -3.10 -6.49 -3.86
C VAL A 36 -3.42 -5.08 -3.35
N VAL A 37 -3.17 -4.82 -2.09
CA VAL A 37 -3.40 -3.49 -1.50
C VAL A 37 -2.10 -2.69 -1.59
N ILE A 38 -2.14 -1.53 -2.22
CA ILE A 38 -1.01 -0.60 -2.27
C ILE A 38 -1.29 0.49 -1.24
N LEU A 39 -0.40 0.61 -0.26
CA LEU A 39 -0.44 1.63 0.78
C LEU A 39 0.65 2.64 0.49
N VAL A 40 0.30 3.92 0.42
CA VAL A 40 1.25 4.99 0.15
C VAL A 40 1.21 6.02 1.27
N ASP A 41 2.38 6.47 1.68
CA ASP A 41 2.54 7.70 2.46
C ASP A 41 2.38 8.90 1.51
N CYS A 42 1.36 9.72 1.72
CA CYS A 42 1.05 10.87 0.86
C CYS A 42 1.98 12.07 1.06
N GLU A 43 2.70 12.11 2.19
CA GLU A 43 3.58 13.22 2.57
C GLU A 43 5.02 13.01 2.06
N ASP A 44 5.36 11.78 1.67
CA ASP A 44 6.63 11.42 1.08
C ASP A 44 6.72 11.70 -0.43
N GLU A 45 7.96 11.86 -0.96
CA GLU A 45 8.18 12.20 -2.36
C GLU A 45 7.62 11.15 -3.34
N ILE A 46 7.84 9.86 -3.07
CA ILE A 46 7.40 8.78 -3.95
C ILE A 46 5.90 8.50 -3.75
N GLY A 47 5.49 8.32 -2.50
CA GLY A 47 4.09 7.99 -2.17
C GLY A 47 3.14 9.15 -2.51
N GLY A 48 3.54 10.40 -2.25
CA GLY A 48 2.80 11.60 -2.64
C GLY A 48 2.64 11.73 -4.15
N GLN A 49 3.65 11.43 -4.96
CA GLN A 49 3.51 11.41 -6.43
C GLN A 49 2.49 10.35 -6.89
N ILE A 50 2.52 9.16 -6.30
CA ILE A 50 1.58 8.08 -6.62
C ILE A 50 0.16 8.47 -6.20
N ALA A 51 0.00 9.00 -4.98
CA ALA A 51 -1.29 9.46 -4.46
C ALA A 51 -1.88 10.57 -5.35
N ARG A 52 -1.08 11.56 -5.74
CA ARG A 52 -1.50 12.66 -6.64
C ARG A 52 -1.86 12.17 -8.03
N ALA A 53 -1.14 11.17 -8.56
CA ALA A 53 -1.50 10.55 -9.83
C ALA A 53 -2.86 9.82 -9.78
N TRP A 54 -3.31 9.38 -8.60
CA TRP A 54 -4.58 8.69 -8.42
C TRP A 54 -5.74 9.61 -8.05
N LEU A 55 -5.50 10.55 -7.14
CA LEU A 55 -6.53 11.37 -6.50
C LEU A 55 -6.57 12.80 -7.04
N GLY A 56 -5.48 13.26 -7.65
CA GLY A 56 -5.25 14.66 -8.01
C GLY A 56 -4.59 15.45 -6.88
N ASP A 57 -3.91 16.54 -7.25
CA ASP A 57 -3.16 17.38 -6.31
C ASP A 57 -4.02 17.95 -5.18
N ASP A 58 -5.12 18.60 -5.52
CA ASP A 58 -6.01 19.27 -4.54
C ASP A 58 -6.54 18.29 -3.48
N ALA A 59 -6.88 17.06 -3.88
CA ALA A 59 -7.41 16.06 -2.97
C ALA A 59 -6.35 15.57 -1.97
N VAL A 60 -5.10 15.46 -2.40
CA VAL A 60 -3.98 15.08 -1.52
C VAL A 60 -3.63 16.23 -0.58
N ASP A 61 -3.55 17.46 -1.09
CA ASP A 61 -3.28 18.65 -0.28
C ASP A 61 -4.35 18.87 0.79
N ASP A 62 -5.63 18.70 0.43
CA ASP A 62 -6.74 18.78 1.39
C ASP A 62 -6.66 17.67 2.44
N ALA A 63 -6.31 16.44 2.06
CA ALA A 63 -6.20 15.33 3.01
C ALA A 63 -5.08 15.57 4.04
N ILE A 64 -3.91 16.03 3.58
CA ILE A 64 -2.77 16.34 4.45
C ILE A 64 -3.12 17.52 5.38
N ALA A 65 -3.71 18.59 4.84
CA ALA A 65 -4.05 19.77 5.63
C ALA A 65 -5.13 19.51 6.70
N ASN A 66 -5.99 18.51 6.48
CA ASN A 66 -7.07 18.15 7.40
C ASN A 66 -6.74 16.95 8.29
N ASN A 67 -5.54 16.37 8.21
CA ASN A 67 -5.14 15.26 9.08
C ASN A 67 -4.95 15.79 10.51
N PRO A 68 -5.82 15.43 11.46
CA PRO A 68 -5.77 15.97 12.82
C PRO A 68 -4.78 15.23 13.72
N ASN A 69 -4.19 14.14 13.24
CA ASN A 69 -3.22 13.33 13.98
C ASN A 69 -1.80 13.78 13.60
N ASP A 70 -0.86 13.74 14.54
CA ASP A 70 0.59 13.86 14.27
C ASP A 70 1.14 12.62 13.50
N GLU A 71 0.26 11.83 12.89
CA GLU A 71 0.56 10.64 12.10
C GLU A 71 0.52 10.99 10.62
N THR A 72 1.37 10.34 9.82
CA THR A 72 1.44 10.59 8.38
C THR A 72 0.11 10.30 7.68
N THR A 73 -0.20 11.11 6.66
CA THR A 73 -1.39 10.95 5.84
C THR A 73 -1.20 9.78 4.88
N VAL A 74 -1.92 8.68 5.10
CA VAL A 74 -1.83 7.48 4.25
C VAL A 74 -3.01 7.33 3.30
N TYR A 75 -2.76 6.71 2.16
CA TYR A 75 -3.80 6.28 1.23
C TYR A 75 -3.61 4.83 0.82
N ALA A 76 -4.69 4.05 0.81
CA ALA A 76 -4.70 2.67 0.38
C ALA A 76 -5.59 2.47 -0.84
N ARG A 77 -5.13 1.66 -1.78
CA ARG A 77 -5.88 1.27 -2.98
C ARG A 77 -5.66 -0.20 -3.30
N ALA A 78 -6.73 -0.91 -3.59
CA ALA A 78 -6.63 -2.28 -4.10
C ALA A 78 -6.52 -2.29 -5.63
N GLU A 79 -5.62 -3.12 -6.14
CA GLU A 79 -5.45 -3.42 -7.56
C GLU A 79 -5.36 -4.93 -7.78
N GLY A 80 -5.67 -5.39 -8.99
CA GLY A 80 -5.63 -6.82 -9.31
C GLY A 80 -4.19 -7.35 -9.34
N TRP A 81 -3.98 -8.58 -8.86
CA TRP A 81 -2.66 -9.24 -8.93
C TRP A 81 -2.02 -9.20 -10.31
N ARG A 82 -2.82 -9.36 -11.38
CA ARG A 82 -2.33 -9.37 -12.75
C ARG A 82 -1.76 -8.01 -13.15
N GLU A 83 -2.44 -6.93 -12.76
CA GLU A 83 -2.02 -5.56 -12.98
C GLU A 83 -0.77 -5.25 -12.17
N CYS A 84 -0.78 -5.55 -10.86
CA CYS A 84 0.36 -5.32 -9.98
C CYS A 84 1.61 -6.09 -10.40
N LYS A 85 1.47 -7.33 -10.88
CA LYS A 85 2.59 -8.14 -11.41
C LYS A 85 3.33 -7.46 -12.57
N ARG A 86 2.67 -6.54 -13.28
CA ARG A 86 3.29 -5.74 -14.35
C ARG A 86 3.76 -4.38 -13.84
N GLU A 87 2.87 -3.64 -13.19
CA GLU A 87 3.14 -2.23 -12.86
C GLU A 87 4.11 -2.08 -11.69
N VAL A 88 3.98 -2.90 -10.63
CA VAL A 88 4.84 -2.76 -9.44
C VAL A 88 6.31 -3.04 -9.79
N PRO A 89 6.67 -4.13 -10.51
CA PRO A 89 8.05 -4.34 -10.93
C PRO A 89 8.58 -3.31 -11.94
N ASN A 90 7.72 -2.67 -12.74
CA ASN A 90 8.15 -1.59 -13.64
C ASN A 90 8.64 -0.35 -12.88
N THR A 91 8.05 -0.07 -11.71
CA THR A 91 8.46 1.04 -10.85
C THR A 91 9.53 0.60 -9.84
N PHE A 92 9.42 -0.60 -9.28
CA PHE A 92 10.28 -1.16 -8.24
C PHE A 92 10.82 -2.52 -8.69
N GLU A 93 11.85 -2.51 -9.55
CA GLU A 93 12.39 -3.72 -10.21
C GLU A 93 12.74 -4.85 -9.20
N TYR A 94 13.24 -4.48 -8.02
CA TYR A 94 13.63 -5.43 -6.97
C TYR A 94 12.44 -6.21 -6.38
N LEU A 95 11.18 -5.78 -6.61
CA LEU A 95 9.98 -6.52 -6.21
C LEU A 95 9.55 -7.58 -7.23
N THR A 96 10.24 -7.72 -8.38
CA THR A 96 9.95 -8.78 -9.37
C THR A 96 9.79 -10.18 -8.75
N PRO A 97 10.66 -10.64 -7.83
CA PRO A 97 10.55 -11.98 -7.25
C PRO A 97 9.25 -12.22 -6.46
N VAL A 98 8.68 -11.16 -5.87
CA VAL A 98 7.44 -11.25 -5.08
C VAL A 98 6.27 -11.77 -5.91
N PHE A 99 6.23 -11.40 -7.20
CA PHE A 99 5.13 -11.77 -8.10
C PHE A 99 5.38 -13.06 -8.89
N ALA A 100 6.45 -13.80 -8.56
CA ALA A 100 6.83 -15.02 -9.27
C ALA A 100 5.90 -16.20 -8.97
N GLU A 101 5.50 -16.38 -7.71
CA GLU A 101 4.84 -17.61 -7.22
C GLU A 101 3.30 -17.53 -7.13
N GLY A 102 2.71 -16.39 -7.48
CA GLY A 102 1.26 -16.17 -7.43
C GLY A 102 0.77 -15.52 -6.13
N PRO A 103 -0.52 -15.17 -6.04
CA PRO A 103 -1.07 -14.51 -4.86
C PRO A 103 -1.00 -15.42 -3.62
N PRO A 104 -0.82 -14.85 -2.42
CA PRO A 104 -0.84 -15.62 -1.18
C PRO A 104 -2.19 -16.32 -0.96
N GLU A 105 -2.17 -17.54 -0.41
CA GLU A 105 -3.37 -18.37 -0.20
C GLU A 105 -4.11 -18.01 1.11
N ASP A 106 -3.38 -17.72 2.19
CA ASP A 106 -3.93 -17.47 3.54
C ASP A 106 -3.86 -15.98 3.95
N GLY A 107 -3.88 -15.08 2.96
CA GLY A 107 -3.70 -13.66 3.20
C GLY A 107 -3.84 -12.83 1.93
N PHE A 108 -3.36 -11.60 2.00
CA PHE A 108 -3.25 -10.72 0.85
C PHE A 108 -1.92 -10.00 0.83
N LEU A 109 -1.47 -9.66 -0.38
CA LEU A 109 -0.24 -8.93 -0.56
C LEU A 109 -0.50 -7.44 -0.35
N VAL A 110 0.35 -6.81 0.43
CA VAL A 110 0.43 -5.36 0.63
C VAL A 110 1.74 -4.85 0.06
N VAL A 111 1.68 -3.77 -0.71
CA VAL A 111 2.85 -3.02 -1.15
C VAL A 111 2.84 -1.67 -0.44
N SER A 112 3.68 -1.51 0.58
CA SER A 112 3.84 -0.26 1.32
C SER A 112 4.89 0.61 0.66
N VAL A 113 4.56 1.85 0.32
CA VAL A 113 5.44 2.80 -0.38
C VAL A 113 5.67 4.03 0.50
N THR A 114 6.95 4.34 0.72
CA THR A 114 7.46 5.48 1.48
C THR A 114 8.57 6.17 0.67
N ALA A 115 9.19 7.23 1.21
CA ALA A 115 10.34 7.89 0.60
C ALA A 115 11.52 6.95 0.34
N GLY A 116 11.69 5.91 1.18
CA GLY A 116 12.76 4.92 1.04
C GLY A 116 12.54 3.88 -0.06
N GLY A 117 11.39 3.89 -0.72
CA GLY A 117 11.00 2.91 -1.73
C GLY A 117 9.74 2.14 -1.33
N ALA A 118 9.69 0.86 -1.69
CA ALA A 118 8.54 0.01 -1.42
C ALA A 118 8.96 -1.32 -0.81
N SER A 119 8.15 -1.86 0.10
CA SER A 119 8.25 -3.25 0.53
C SER A 119 6.96 -3.99 0.20
N ALA A 120 7.08 -5.28 -0.10
CA ALA A 120 5.93 -6.16 -0.19
C ALA A 120 5.85 -7.05 1.05
N LEU A 121 4.67 -7.08 1.67
CA LEU A 121 4.36 -7.82 2.88
C LEU A 121 3.12 -8.66 2.64
N THR A 122 3.08 -9.88 3.18
CA THR A 122 1.84 -10.66 3.20
C THR A 122 1.14 -10.38 4.51
N VAL A 123 -0.05 -9.80 4.46
CA VAL A 123 -0.92 -9.65 5.62
C VAL A 123 -1.76 -10.92 5.71
N PRO A 124 -1.59 -11.72 6.78
CA PRO A 124 -2.35 -12.95 6.93
C PRO A 124 -3.77 -12.61 7.41
N MET A 125 -4.75 -13.43 7.05
CA MET A 125 -6.17 -13.13 7.35
C MET A 125 -6.49 -13.11 8.85
N ASP A 126 -5.71 -13.83 9.66
CA ASP A 126 -5.84 -13.88 11.13
C ASP A 126 -5.29 -12.64 11.84
N ALA A 127 -4.52 -11.78 11.16
CA ALA A 127 -4.08 -10.48 11.70
C ALA A 127 -5.22 -9.46 11.87
N ARG A 128 -6.46 -9.85 11.57
CA ARG A 128 -7.66 -9.03 11.74
C ARG A 128 -8.16 -8.98 13.20
N GLU A 129 -7.73 -9.93 14.04
CA GLU A 129 -8.22 -10.14 15.41
C GLU A 129 -7.43 -9.38 16.50
#